data_AF-A0A6A3NEN5-F1
#
_entry.id   AF-A0A6A3NEN5-F1
#
_cell.length_a   1.000
_cell.length_b   1.000
_cell.length_c   1.000
_cell.angle_alpha   90.00
_cell.angle_beta   90.00
_cell.angle_gamma   90.00
#
_symmetry.space_group_name_H-M   'P 1'
#
loop_
_entity.id
_entity.type
_entity.pdbx_description
1 polymer ?
#
loop_
_entity_poly.entity_id
_entity_poly.type
_entity_poly.pdbx_seq_one_letter_code
_entity_poly.pdbx_strand_id
1 'polypeptide(L)'
;MPMVALVTLQELLPLQEPEAGWRRNYGFWCRVFMLGVIVSHTYLIQGKYMVDGFAPSSWQLVVFVLGISGTYTGIGMIVAANLVFPIPFFYITMTPAFYVPLLILLYCTLGKSRKLTKYVCFIATQKMMGMLYPIYQLLFHRASTTDFVLPVILLLPVVKLVVKNVVLYFTHHLEDLTPEAVIFTVDFYNALYLATCMESA
;
A
#
# COMPACT_ATOMS: atom_id res chain seq x y z
N MET A 1 11.22 2.56 -17.66
CA MET A 1 10.80 3.70 -18.52
C MET A 1 9.34 4.11 -18.32
N PRO A 2 8.31 3.24 -18.48
CA PRO A 2 6.91 3.68 -18.35
C PRO A 2 6.51 4.17 -16.95
N MET A 3 7.00 3.54 -15.87
CA MET A 3 6.73 4.00 -14.50
C MET A 3 7.38 5.35 -14.18
N VAL A 4 8.58 5.63 -14.69
CA VAL A 4 9.25 6.93 -14.48
C VAL A 4 8.49 8.04 -15.20
N ALA A 5 7.99 7.79 -16.41
CA ALA A 5 7.13 8.71 -17.13
C ALA A 5 5.81 8.97 -16.39
N LEU A 6 5.19 7.94 -15.81
CA LEU A 6 3.97 8.10 -15.01
C LEU A 6 4.20 8.91 -13.73
N VAL A 7 5.28 8.62 -13.00
CA VAL A 7 5.64 9.36 -11.77
C VAL A 7 5.96 10.82 -12.11
N THR A 8 6.74 11.07 -13.16
CA THR A 8 7.04 12.45 -13.59
C THR A 8 5.77 13.19 -14.02
N LEU A 9 4.85 12.54 -14.74
CA LEU A 9 3.56 13.13 -15.09
C LEU A 9 2.70 13.46 -13.86
N GLN A 10 2.72 12.59 -12.84
CA GLN A 10 2.06 12.88 -11.57
C GLN A 10 2.69 14.07 -10.85
N GLU A 11 4.02 14.19 -10.87
CA GLU A 11 4.73 15.32 -10.25
C GLU A 11 4.47 16.65 -10.96
N LEU A 12 4.15 16.62 -12.25
CA LEU A 12 3.77 17.82 -13.01
C LEU A 12 2.39 18.38 -12.62
N LEU A 13 1.53 17.60 -11.96
CA LEU A 13 0.24 18.12 -11.45
C LEU A 13 0.51 19.00 -10.23
N PRO A 14 0.31 20.32 -10.29
CA PRO A 14 0.65 21.19 -9.18
C PRO A 14 -0.20 20.85 -7.95
N LEU A 15 0.46 20.66 -6.82
CA LEU A 15 -0.21 20.61 -5.53
C LEU A 15 -0.54 22.05 -5.14
N GLN A 16 -1.81 22.29 -4.80
CA GLN A 16 -2.24 23.57 -4.23
C GLN A 16 -1.80 23.65 -2.77
N GLU A 17 -1.85 24.86 -2.21
CA GLU A 17 -1.61 25.03 -0.78
C GLU A 17 -2.63 24.21 0.02
N PRO A 18 -2.18 23.40 1.01
CA PRO A 18 -3.09 22.58 1.80
C PRO A 18 -4.14 23.41 2.55
N GLU A 19 -3.80 24.64 2.93
CA GLU A 19 -4.68 25.59 3.64
C GLU A 19 -5.88 26.04 2.79
N ALA A 20 -5.78 25.97 1.46
CA ALA A 20 -6.87 26.29 0.55
C ALA A 20 -8.03 25.25 0.64
N GLY A 21 -7.85 24.18 1.41
CA GLY A 21 -8.85 23.18 1.72
C GLY A 21 -9.06 22.15 0.61
N TRP A 22 -9.80 21.10 0.95
CA TRP A 22 -9.92 19.91 0.10
C TRP A 22 -10.55 20.19 -1.28
N ARG A 23 -11.45 21.18 -1.39
CA ARG A 23 -12.14 21.51 -2.65
C ARG A 23 -11.21 22.18 -3.66
N ARG A 24 -10.27 22.99 -3.19
CA ARG A 24 -9.32 23.72 -4.06
C ARG A 24 -8.16 22.82 -4.49
N ASN A 25 -7.90 21.75 -3.74
CA ASN A 25 -6.82 20.80 -3.94
C ASN A 25 -7.16 19.69 -4.96
N TYR A 26 -7.57 20.05 -6.18
CA TYR A 26 -7.94 19.08 -7.22
C TYR A 26 -6.75 18.23 -7.69
N GLY A 27 -5.53 18.81 -7.68
CA GLY A 27 -4.31 18.09 -8.07
C GLY A 27 -4.03 16.90 -7.16
N PHE A 28 -4.25 17.08 -5.85
CA PHE A 28 -4.16 16.02 -4.85
C PHE A 28 -5.12 14.87 -5.17
N TRP A 29 -6.40 15.17 -5.42
CA TRP A 29 -7.41 14.14 -5.72
C TRP A 29 -7.13 13.41 -7.04
N CYS A 30 -6.63 14.12 -8.06
CA CYS A 30 -6.17 13.47 -9.30
C CYS A 30 -5.03 12.47 -9.04
N ARG A 31 -4.01 12.86 -8.26
CA ARG A 31 -2.91 11.96 -7.88
C ARG A 31 -3.43 10.74 -7.10
N VAL A 32 -4.33 10.95 -6.13
CA VAL A 32 -4.96 9.88 -5.34
C VAL A 32 -5.74 8.91 -6.24
N PHE A 33 -6.53 9.42 -7.19
CA PHE A 33 -7.27 8.60 -8.13
C PHE A 33 -6.33 7.78 -9.04
N MET A 34 -5.31 8.41 -9.61
CA MET A 34 -4.32 7.73 -10.45
C MET A 34 -3.57 6.64 -9.68
N LEU A 35 -3.19 6.91 -8.43
CA LEU A 35 -2.56 5.93 -7.56
C LEU A 35 -3.51 4.75 -7.31
N GLY A 36 -4.79 5.03 -7.03
CA GLY A 36 -5.82 4.00 -6.92
C GLY A 36 -5.91 3.13 -8.18
N VAL A 37 -5.85 3.73 -9.36
CA VAL A 37 -5.94 3.03 -10.66
C VAL A 37 -4.75 2.09 -10.84
N ILE A 38 -3.54 2.57 -10.61
CA ILE A 38 -2.32 1.77 -10.75
C ILE A 38 -2.31 0.62 -9.75
N VAL A 39 -2.66 0.90 -8.49
CA VAL A 39 -2.64 -0.10 -7.42
C VAL A 39 -3.72 -1.17 -7.63
N SER A 40 -4.95 -0.77 -7.96
CA SER A 40 -6.04 -1.72 -8.22
C SER A 40 -5.75 -2.58 -9.46
N HIS A 41 -5.22 -1.99 -10.53
CA HIS A 41 -4.80 -2.73 -11.72
C HIS A 41 -3.75 -3.80 -11.37
N THR A 42 -2.71 -3.43 -10.61
CA THR A 42 -1.65 -4.37 -10.19
C THR A 42 -2.22 -5.54 -9.39
N TYR A 43 -3.10 -5.28 -8.41
CA TYR A 43 -3.72 -6.36 -7.64
C TYR A 43 -4.61 -7.24 -8.50
N LEU A 44 -5.45 -6.68 -9.38
CA LEU A 44 -6.31 -7.50 -10.21
C LEU A 44 -5.50 -8.38 -11.20
N ILE A 45 -4.40 -7.87 -11.74
CA ILE A 45 -3.49 -8.66 -12.57
C ILE A 45 -2.79 -9.75 -11.74
N GLN A 46 -2.27 -9.44 -10.55
CA GLN A 46 -1.68 -10.45 -9.66
C GLN A 46 -2.70 -11.53 -9.27
N GLY A 47 -3.93 -11.13 -8.94
CA GLY A 47 -5.02 -12.04 -8.61
C GLY A 47 -5.34 -13.01 -9.74
N LYS A 48 -5.21 -12.58 -11.01
CA LYS A 48 -5.43 -13.44 -12.19
C LYS A 48 -4.47 -14.62 -12.24
N TYR A 49 -3.23 -14.43 -11.77
CA TYR A 49 -2.23 -15.49 -11.71
C TYR A 49 -2.31 -16.34 -10.44
N MET A 50 -2.83 -15.77 -9.34
CA MET A 50 -2.81 -16.41 -8.02
C MET A 50 -4.12 -17.12 -7.64
N VAL A 51 -5.24 -16.79 -8.30
CA VAL A 51 -6.56 -17.35 -7.99
C VAL A 51 -7.17 -17.98 -9.24
N ASP A 52 -7.25 -19.32 -9.25
CA ASP A 52 -7.93 -20.07 -10.31
C ASP A 52 -9.38 -19.59 -10.49
N GLY A 53 -9.81 -19.48 -11.74
CA GLY A 53 -11.16 -19.02 -12.09
C GLY A 53 -11.32 -17.50 -12.10
N PHE A 54 -10.31 -16.74 -11.66
CA PHE A 54 -10.33 -15.28 -11.78
C PHE A 54 -9.80 -14.85 -13.14
N ALA A 55 -10.71 -14.79 -14.12
CA ALA A 55 -10.41 -14.33 -15.48
C ALA A 55 -11.37 -13.19 -15.90
N PRO A 56 -11.24 -12.00 -15.29
CA PRO A 56 -12.08 -10.86 -15.68
C PRO A 56 -11.79 -10.49 -17.13
N SER A 57 -12.84 -10.17 -17.89
CA SER A 57 -12.69 -9.56 -19.21
C SER A 57 -12.03 -8.19 -19.09
N SER A 58 -11.40 -7.69 -20.16
CA SER A 58 -10.75 -6.38 -20.15
C SER A 58 -11.72 -5.26 -19.73
N TRP A 59 -12.99 -5.35 -20.11
CA TRP A 59 -14.01 -4.41 -19.70
C TRP A 59 -14.31 -4.50 -18.19
N GLN A 60 -14.50 -5.71 -17.66
CA GLN A 60 -14.71 -5.91 -16.22
C GLN A 60 -13.52 -5.40 -15.41
N LEU A 61 -12.30 -5.61 -15.90
CA LEU A 61 -11.09 -5.10 -15.27
C LEU A 61 -11.10 -3.57 -15.23
N VAL A 62 -11.39 -2.90 -16.34
CA VAL A 62 -11.49 -1.42 -16.39
C VAL A 62 -12.56 -0.91 -15.42
N VAL A 63 -13.74 -1.53 -15.40
CA VAL A 63 -14.83 -1.14 -14.48
C VAL A 63 -14.40 -1.33 -13.02
N PHE A 64 -13.75 -2.44 -12.67
CA PHE A 64 -13.27 -2.66 -11.31
C PHE A 64 -12.20 -1.66 -10.89
N VAL A 65 -11.21 -1.41 -11.75
CA VAL A 65 -10.13 -0.46 -11.50
C VAL A 65 -10.69 0.94 -11.27
N LEU A 66 -11.55 1.42 -12.17
CA LEU A 66 -12.14 2.76 -12.05
C LEU A 66 -13.10 2.85 -10.86
N GLY A 67 -13.89 1.80 -10.61
CA GLY A 67 -14.81 1.73 -9.48
C GLY A 67 -14.11 1.82 -8.13
N ILE A 68 -13.09 0.99 -7.90
CA ILE A 68 -12.31 0.98 -6.64
C ILE A 68 -11.57 2.30 -6.46
N SER A 69 -10.99 2.84 -7.53
CA SER A 69 -10.25 4.11 -7.48
C SER A 69 -11.17 5.30 -7.20
N GLY A 70 -12.36 5.29 -7.81
CA GLY A 70 -13.41 6.29 -7.59
C GLY A 70 -13.96 6.24 -6.17
N THR A 71 -14.26 5.05 -5.64
CA THR A 71 -14.73 4.91 -4.25
C THR A 71 -13.66 5.32 -3.25
N TYR A 72 -12.41 4.92 -3.46
CA TYR A 72 -11.28 5.33 -2.63
C TYR A 72 -11.12 6.86 -2.58
N THR A 73 -11.12 7.51 -3.75
CA THR A 73 -10.99 8.97 -3.85
C THR A 73 -12.20 9.68 -3.25
N GLY A 74 -13.41 9.20 -3.55
CA GLY A 74 -14.65 9.77 -3.03
C GLY A 74 -14.78 9.67 -1.51
N ILE A 75 -14.45 8.52 -0.92
CA ILE A 75 -14.40 8.36 0.54
C ILE A 75 -13.36 9.33 1.12
N GLY A 76 -12.18 9.45 0.50
CA GLY A 76 -11.17 10.43 0.91
C GLY A 76 -11.71 11.86 0.90
N MET A 77 -12.43 12.26 -0.14
CA MET A 77 -13.06 13.60 -0.23
C MET A 77 -14.12 13.80 0.85
N ILE A 78 -14.93 12.79 1.14
CA ILE A 78 -15.93 12.83 2.21
C ILE A 78 -15.25 12.98 3.57
N VAL A 79 -14.20 12.21 3.84
CA VAL A 79 -13.46 12.31 5.10
C VAL A 79 -12.80 13.67 5.25
N ALA A 80 -12.18 14.19 4.19
CA ALA A 80 -11.59 15.52 4.18
C ALA A 80 -12.63 16.64 4.36
N ALA A 81 -13.87 16.43 3.91
CA ALA A 81 -14.95 17.38 4.08
C ALA A 81 -15.52 17.41 5.51
N ASN A 82 -15.46 16.31 6.25
CA ASN A 82 -16.06 16.19 7.58
C ASN A 82 -15.05 16.28 8.73
N LEU A 83 -13.77 16.00 8.49
CA LEU A 83 -12.73 16.02 9.53
C LEU A 83 -11.80 17.21 9.37
N VAL A 84 -10.70 17.03 8.64
CA VAL A 84 -9.68 18.05 8.41
C VAL A 84 -8.92 17.72 7.12
N PHE A 85 -8.45 18.75 6.43
CA PHE A 85 -7.60 18.63 5.26
C PHE A 85 -6.29 19.38 5.51
N PRO A 86 -5.11 18.80 5.22
CA PRO A 86 -4.90 17.43 4.71
C PRO A 86 -5.21 16.36 5.77
N ILE A 87 -5.64 15.17 5.33
CA ILE A 87 -5.99 14.08 6.27
C ILE A 87 -4.70 13.59 6.96
N PRO A 88 -4.65 13.55 8.31
CA PRO A 88 -3.50 13.05 9.03
C PRO A 88 -3.21 11.58 8.71
N PHE A 89 -1.93 11.27 8.49
CA PHE A 89 -1.47 9.92 8.16
C PHE A 89 -2.26 9.29 7.01
N PHE A 90 -2.49 10.05 5.92
CA PHE A 90 -3.35 9.67 4.80
C PHE A 90 -3.19 8.20 4.36
N TYR A 91 -1.95 7.71 4.22
CA TYR A 91 -1.67 6.32 3.88
C TYR A 91 -2.33 5.33 4.86
N ILE A 92 -2.14 5.51 6.16
CA ILE A 92 -2.68 4.62 7.21
C ILE A 92 -4.21 4.78 7.27
N THR A 93 -4.68 6.03 7.38
CA THR A 93 -6.08 6.35 7.62
C THR A 93 -6.97 5.95 6.44
N MET A 94 -6.47 6.08 5.20
CA MET A 94 -7.25 5.76 3.98
C MET A 94 -7.01 4.35 3.45
N THR A 95 -6.06 3.57 4.01
CA THR A 95 -5.86 2.17 3.63
C THR A 95 -7.18 1.37 3.72
N PRO A 96 -7.95 1.40 4.84
CA PRO A 96 -9.22 0.69 4.92
C PRO A 96 -10.22 1.08 3.80
N ALA A 97 -10.25 2.37 3.43
CA ALA A 97 -11.14 2.87 2.37
C ALA A 97 -10.84 2.27 0.98
N PHE A 98 -9.60 1.82 0.74
CA PHE A 98 -9.22 1.14 -0.50
C PHE A 98 -9.43 -0.38 -0.40
N TYR A 99 -8.91 -1.00 0.66
CA TYR A 99 -8.83 -2.46 0.73
C TYR A 99 -10.15 -3.12 1.09
N VAL A 100 -11.00 -2.50 1.91
CA VAL A 100 -12.30 -3.10 2.25
C VAL A 100 -13.17 -3.28 0.99
N PRO A 101 -13.38 -2.27 0.12
CA PRO A 101 -14.11 -2.46 -1.13
C PRO A 101 -13.47 -3.48 -2.07
N LEU A 102 -12.14 -3.47 -2.21
CA LEU A 102 -11.40 -4.44 -3.03
C LEU A 102 -11.68 -5.88 -2.55
N LEU A 103 -11.56 -6.13 -1.25
CA LEU A 103 -11.75 -7.46 -0.67
C LEU A 103 -13.19 -7.93 -0.83
N ILE A 104 -14.17 -7.06 -0.53
CA ILE A 104 -15.60 -7.36 -0.72
C ILE A 104 -15.84 -7.77 -2.17
N LEU A 105 -15.33 -7.00 -3.13
CA LEU A 105 -15.52 -7.27 -4.55
C LEU A 105 -14.92 -8.61 -4.97
N LEU A 106 -13.71 -8.93 -4.50
CA LEU A 106 -13.06 -10.21 -4.79
C LEU A 106 -13.85 -11.39 -4.19
N TYR A 107 -14.34 -11.28 -2.95
CA TYR A 107 -15.14 -12.32 -2.32
C TYR A 107 -16.53 -12.46 -2.97
N CYS A 108 -17.17 -11.36 -3.38
CA CYS A 108 -18.45 -11.40 -4.08
C CYS A 108 -18.34 -12.00 -5.49
N THR A 109 -17.23 -11.76 -6.19
CA THR A 109 -17.04 -12.23 -7.57
C THR A 109 -16.59 -13.69 -7.65
N LEU A 110 -15.71 -14.13 -6.74
CA LEU A 110 -15.11 -15.47 -6.79
C LEU A 110 -15.68 -16.44 -5.75
N GLY A 111 -16.41 -15.93 -4.75
CA GLY A 111 -16.78 -16.71 -3.58
C GLY A 111 -15.58 -17.03 -2.68
N LYS A 112 -15.86 -17.57 -1.50
CA LYS A 112 -14.81 -17.96 -0.55
C LYS A 112 -14.09 -19.21 -1.04
N SER A 113 -12.83 -19.07 -1.44
CA SER A 113 -11.95 -20.20 -1.77
C SER A 113 -10.66 -20.17 -0.95
N ARG A 114 -10.00 -21.33 -0.80
CA ARG A 114 -8.69 -21.42 -0.11
C ARG A 114 -7.64 -20.58 -0.82
N LYS A 115 -7.64 -20.53 -2.16
CA LYS A 115 -6.72 -19.73 -2.98
C LYS A 115 -6.99 -18.23 -2.82
N LEU A 116 -8.26 -17.81 -2.85
CA LEU A 116 -8.62 -16.42 -2.59
C LEU A 116 -8.21 -15.98 -1.18
N THR A 117 -8.46 -16.82 -0.17
CA THR A 117 -8.09 -16.51 1.22
C THR A 117 -6.57 -16.31 1.35
N LYS A 118 -5.77 -17.16 0.70
CA LYS A 118 -4.32 -17.01 0.64
C LYS A 118 -3.89 -15.72 -0.09
N TYR A 119 -4.53 -15.39 -1.19
CA TYR A 119 -4.28 -14.15 -1.93
C TYR A 119 -4.62 -12.90 -1.09
N VAL A 120 -5.72 -12.93 -0.33
CA VAL A 120 -6.08 -11.87 0.61
C VAL A 120 -5.06 -11.75 1.74
N CYS A 121 -4.61 -12.86 2.33
CA CYS A 121 -3.53 -12.83 3.32
C CYS A 121 -2.22 -12.27 2.74
N PHE A 122 -1.92 -12.57 1.47
CA PHE A 122 -0.77 -12.00 0.77
C PHE A 122 -0.89 -10.47 0.66
N ILE A 123 -2.02 -9.95 0.18
CA ILE A 123 -2.28 -8.50 0.13
C ILE A 123 -2.16 -7.87 1.52
N ALA A 124 -2.75 -8.49 2.54
CA ALA A 124 -2.71 -8.00 3.92
C ALA A 124 -1.28 -7.92 4.45
N THR A 125 -0.44 -8.93 4.17
CA THR A 125 0.97 -8.95 4.58
C THR A 125 1.75 -7.81 3.92
N GLN A 126 1.55 -7.58 2.62
CA GLN A 126 2.16 -6.45 1.90
C GLN A 126 1.76 -5.10 2.52
N LYS A 127 0.51 -4.97 2.99
CA LYS A 127 0.03 -3.73 3.62
C LYS A 127 0.53 -3.52 5.05
N MET A 128 0.56 -4.58 5.86
CA MET A 128 1.11 -4.54 7.22
C MET A 128 2.55 -4.02 7.21
N MET A 129 3.34 -4.38 6.19
CA MET A 129 4.71 -3.91 6.04
C MET A 129 4.81 -2.39 5.84
N GLY A 130 3.93 -1.81 5.03
CA GLY A 130 3.85 -0.34 4.86
C GLY A 130 3.49 0.40 6.14
N MET A 131 2.73 -0.26 7.03
CA MET A 131 2.33 0.31 8.32
C MET A 131 3.39 0.11 9.42
N LEU A 132 4.29 -0.87 9.28
CA LEU A 132 5.41 -1.06 10.20
C LEU A 132 6.40 0.11 10.15
N TYR A 133 6.60 0.72 8.98
CA TYR A 133 7.58 1.78 8.80
C TYR A 133 7.34 3.01 9.70
N PRO A 134 6.14 3.63 9.74
CA PRO A 134 5.86 4.75 10.65
C PRO A 134 5.98 4.39 12.13
N ILE A 135 5.64 3.15 12.50
CA ILE A 135 5.79 2.64 13.87
C ILE A 135 7.27 2.57 14.24
N TYR A 136 8.09 2.03 13.34
CA TYR A 136 9.54 1.98 13.49
C TYR A 136 10.18 3.37 13.56
N GLN A 137 9.74 4.28 12.71
CA GLN A 137 10.23 5.66 12.70
C GLN A 137 9.91 6.37 14.03
N LEU A 138 8.69 6.18 14.56
CA LEU A 138 8.31 6.71 15.87
C LEU A 138 9.15 6.09 16.99
N LEU A 139 9.34 4.76 16.96
CA LEU A 139 10.15 4.05 17.95
C LEU A 139 11.62 4.52 17.93
N PHE A 140 12.22 4.66 16.74
CA PHE A 140 13.59 5.13 16.56
C PHE A 140 13.75 6.58 17.02
N HIS A 141 12.83 7.48 16.64
CA HIS A 141 12.87 8.88 17.07
C HIS A 141 12.75 9.06 18.59
N ARG A 142 12.01 8.16 19.27
CA ARG A 142 11.94 8.17 20.73
C ARG A 142 13.18 7.56 21.39
N ALA A 143 13.80 6.59 20.73
CA ALA A 143 15.00 5.92 21.24
C ALA A 143 16.29 6.71 20.97
N SER A 144 16.34 7.56 19.94
CA SER A 144 17.53 8.33 19.53
C SER A 144 18.12 9.21 20.63
N THR A 145 17.31 9.61 21.61
CA THR A 145 17.74 10.42 22.76
C THR A 145 18.02 9.61 24.03
N THR A 146 18.02 8.27 23.96
CA THR A 146 18.16 7.37 25.13
C THR A 146 19.19 6.27 24.85
N ASP A 147 19.69 5.57 25.87
CA ASP A 147 20.64 4.45 25.72
C ASP A 147 20.09 3.23 24.94
N PHE A 148 18.80 3.27 24.56
CA PHE A 148 18.12 2.21 23.82
C PHE A 148 18.27 2.30 22.29
N VAL A 149 19.10 3.21 21.75
CA VAL A 149 19.36 3.30 20.29
C VAL A 149 19.88 1.98 19.71
N LEU A 150 20.90 1.40 20.33
CA LEU A 150 21.52 0.14 19.88
C LEU A 150 20.53 -1.04 19.83
N PRO A 151 19.74 -1.30 20.89
CA PRO A 151 18.65 -2.27 20.86
C PRO A 151 17.64 -2.04 19.74
N VAL A 152 17.26 -0.78 19.46
CA VAL A 152 16.30 -0.47 18.40
C VAL A 152 16.88 -0.72 17.01
N ILE A 153 18.16 -0.42 16.78
CA ILE A 153 18.85 -0.75 15.52
C ILE A 153 18.90 -2.28 15.34
N LEU A 154 19.19 -3.03 16.40
CA LEU A 154 19.20 -4.51 16.38
C LEU A 154 17.81 -5.14 16.28
N LEU A 155 16.75 -4.42 16.63
CA LEU A 155 15.37 -4.88 16.46
C LEU A 155 14.98 -4.94 14.96
N LEU A 156 15.58 -4.09 14.13
CA LEU A 156 15.31 -4.03 12.69
C LEU A 156 15.59 -5.36 11.97
N PRO A 157 16.76 -6.03 12.10
CA PRO A 157 16.99 -7.34 11.50
C PRO A 157 16.07 -8.43 12.06
N VAL A 158 15.66 -8.35 13.33
CA VAL A 158 14.70 -9.28 13.92
C VAL A 158 13.34 -9.15 13.25
N VAL A 159 12.81 -7.93 13.08
CA VAL A 159 11.54 -7.75 12.39
C VAL A 159 11.63 -8.08 10.91
N LYS A 160 12.75 -7.79 10.23
CA LYS A 160 12.95 -8.29 8.87
C LYS A 160 12.81 -9.81 8.80
N LEU A 161 13.40 -10.53 9.76
CA LEU A 161 13.36 -11.99 9.81
C LEU A 161 11.94 -12.49 10.10
N VAL A 162 11.23 -11.87 11.05
CA VAL A 162 9.83 -12.18 11.33
C VAL A 162 8.96 -11.95 10.10
N VAL A 163 9.10 -10.81 9.42
CA VAL A 163 8.29 -10.54 8.24
C VAL A 163 8.67 -11.46 7.07
N LYS A 164 9.96 -11.76 6.87
CA LYS A 164 10.39 -12.79 5.90
C LYS A 164 9.69 -14.11 6.19
N ASN A 165 9.65 -14.55 7.44
CA ASN A 165 9.00 -15.80 7.83
C ASN A 165 7.47 -15.75 7.64
N VAL A 166 6.83 -14.62 7.97
CA VAL A 166 5.38 -14.44 7.77
C VAL A 166 5.03 -14.45 6.27
N VAL A 167 5.78 -13.70 5.45
CA VAL A 167 5.63 -13.70 4.00
C VAL A 167 5.82 -15.11 3.46
N LEU A 168 6.94 -15.77 3.79
CA LEU A 168 7.25 -17.13 3.38
C LEU A 168 6.17 -18.12 3.79
N TYR A 169 5.61 -18.02 4.99
CA TYR A 169 4.52 -18.87 5.46
C TYR A 169 3.26 -18.72 4.58
N PHE A 170 2.91 -17.49 4.22
CA PHE A 170 1.74 -17.20 3.38
C PHE A 170 1.99 -17.39 1.88
N THR A 171 3.24 -17.40 1.45
CA THR A 171 3.62 -17.58 0.04
C THR A 171 4.24 -18.95 -0.24
N HIS A 172 4.40 -19.84 0.74
CA HIS A 172 5.08 -21.15 0.60
C HIS A 172 4.54 -21.99 -0.57
N HIS A 173 3.28 -21.82 -0.94
CA HIS A 173 2.62 -22.54 -2.03
C HIS A 173 2.67 -21.80 -3.38
N LEU A 174 3.45 -20.72 -3.49
CA LEU A 174 3.65 -19.89 -4.66
C LEU A 174 5.16 -19.72 -4.85
N GLU A 175 5.82 -20.80 -5.25
CA GLU A 175 7.28 -20.91 -5.36
C GLU A 175 7.92 -19.83 -6.26
N ASP A 176 7.14 -19.26 -7.20
CA ASP A 176 7.61 -18.20 -8.11
C ASP A 176 7.45 -16.78 -7.53
N LEU A 177 6.52 -16.57 -6.59
CA LEU A 177 6.21 -15.24 -6.02
C LEU A 177 6.86 -15.01 -4.65
N THR A 178 7.35 -16.08 -4.00
CA THR A 178 8.15 -16.02 -2.77
C THR A 178 9.38 -15.11 -2.90
N PRO A 179 10.25 -15.21 -3.93
CA PRO A 179 11.41 -14.34 -4.05
C PRO A 179 11.01 -12.87 -4.32
N GLU A 180 10.04 -12.62 -5.20
CA GLU A 180 9.56 -11.25 -5.47
C GLU A 180 8.98 -10.61 -4.20
N ALA A 181 8.12 -11.35 -3.48
CA ALA A 181 7.52 -10.86 -2.25
C ALA A 181 8.59 -10.54 -1.21
N VAL A 182 9.58 -11.40 -1.02
CA VAL A 182 10.66 -11.21 -0.05
C VAL A 182 11.56 -10.03 -0.43
N ILE A 183 11.99 -9.93 -1.69
CA ILE A 183 12.86 -8.83 -2.16
C ILE A 183 12.12 -7.49 -2.09
N PHE A 184 10.89 -7.43 -2.60
CA PHE A 184 10.11 -6.19 -2.63
C PHE A 184 9.60 -5.76 -1.24
N THR A 185 9.36 -6.69 -0.31
CA THR A 185 8.90 -6.31 1.03
C THR A 185 10.03 -6.07 2.01
N VAL A 186 11.11 -6.84 1.96
CA VAL A 186 12.10 -6.77 3.03
C VAL A 186 13.27 -5.89 2.63
N ASP A 187 13.72 -6.01 1.38
CA ASP A 187 14.92 -5.30 0.95
C ASP A 187 14.60 -3.85 0.53
N PHE A 188 13.44 -3.62 -0.11
CA PHE A 188 12.97 -2.26 -0.44
C PHE A 188 12.65 -1.42 0.81
N TYR A 189 11.86 -1.97 1.75
CA TYR A 189 11.52 -1.22 2.97
C TYR A 189 12.72 -1.03 3.89
N ASN A 190 13.68 -1.96 3.87
CA ASN A 190 14.97 -1.73 4.51
C ASN A 190 15.74 -0.59 3.87
N ALA A 191 15.85 -0.59 2.53
CA ALA A 191 16.55 0.48 1.81
C ALA A 191 15.89 1.84 2.07
N LEU A 192 14.56 1.89 2.09
CA LEU A 192 13.81 3.07 2.49
C LEU A 192 14.14 3.49 3.91
N TYR A 193 14.13 2.57 4.90
CA TYR A 193 14.51 2.88 6.28
C TYR A 193 15.93 3.45 6.38
N LEU A 194 16.90 2.86 5.68
CA LEU A 194 18.26 3.37 5.64
C LEU A 194 18.31 4.78 5.05
N ALA A 195 17.57 5.04 3.96
CA ALA A 195 17.53 6.35 3.32
C ALA A 195 16.83 7.41 4.18
N THR A 196 15.70 7.11 4.81
CA THR A 196 14.90 8.13 5.50
C THR A 196 15.27 8.31 6.96
N CYS A 197 15.61 7.24 7.67
CA CYS A 197 15.87 7.28 9.10
C CYS A 197 17.36 7.43 9.45
N MET A 198 18.27 6.85 8.65
CA MET A 198 19.71 6.93 8.93
C MET A 198 20.40 8.11 8.25
N GLU A 199 19.87 8.64 7.14
CA GLU A 199 20.38 9.89 6.55
C GLU A 199 20.00 11.13 7.39
N SER A 200 18.94 11.02 8.19
CA SER A 200 18.43 12.07 9.09
C SER A 200 19.08 12.08 10.49
N ALA A 201 20.05 11.19 10.75
CA ALA A 201 20.67 10.96 12.06
C ALA A 201 22.09 11.54 12.14
#